data_AF-A0A830GFS3-F1
#
_entry.id   AF-A0A830GFS3-F1
#
_cell.length_a   1.000
_cell.length_b   1.000
_cell.length_c   1.000
_cell.angle_alpha   90.00
_cell.angle_beta   90.00
_cell.angle_gamma   90.00
#
_symmetry.space_group_name_H-M   'P 1'
#
loop_
_entity.id
_entity.type
_entity.pdbx_description
1 polymer ?
#
loop_
_entity_poly.entity_id
_entity_poly.type
_entity_poly.pdbx_seq_one_letter_code
_entity_poly.pdbx_strand_id
1 'polypeptide(L)'
;MAAQNQGRTRGHPPNDDLPWDLSRLPLPADQSATDAAVDVLEDAQPETRATVRRVRDALVGEIPTDAPSPTDWIRAMQHTDGQLVAVTWSSAGFNEIGYDADEERYVVAGYSALDRLQGKDPHFAETATRSAAKDLLHGSPRAVTIDEATLLDGGER
;
A
#
# COMPACT_ATOMS: atom_id res chain seq x y z
N MET A 1 -9.31 -21.46 -55.52
CA MET A 1 -9.53 -21.98 -54.16
C MET A 1 -8.21 -21.86 -53.41
N ALA A 2 -8.11 -20.87 -52.52
CA ALA A 2 -6.92 -20.66 -51.70
C ALA A 2 -7.36 -20.69 -50.23
N ALA A 3 -6.60 -21.46 -49.45
CA ALA A 3 -6.90 -21.86 -48.10
C ALA A 3 -6.77 -20.70 -47.10
N GLN A 4 -7.58 -20.85 -46.06
CA GLN A 4 -7.64 -20.09 -44.82
C GLN A 4 -6.26 -19.83 -44.22
N ASN A 5 -5.98 -18.59 -43.81
CA ASN A 5 -4.89 -18.32 -42.88
C ASN A 5 -5.28 -17.24 -41.86
N GLN A 6 -5.71 -17.73 -40.70
CA GLN A 6 -5.32 -17.27 -39.36
C GLN A 6 -5.38 -15.77 -39.07
N GLY A 7 -6.59 -15.26 -38.84
CA GLY A 7 -6.80 -14.17 -37.90
C GLY A 7 -6.87 -14.72 -36.48
N ARG A 8 -5.75 -15.21 -35.92
CA ARG A 8 -5.64 -15.37 -34.46
C ARG A 8 -5.56 -13.98 -33.89
N THR A 9 -6.71 -13.42 -33.53
CA THR A 9 -6.75 -12.33 -32.56
C THR A 9 -5.96 -12.83 -31.35
N ARG A 10 -4.79 -12.24 -31.11
CA ARG A 10 -4.15 -12.31 -29.80
C ARG A 10 -5.09 -11.55 -28.87
N GLY A 11 -6.11 -12.24 -28.37
CA GLY A 11 -6.90 -11.74 -27.26
C GLY A 11 -5.92 -11.42 -26.15
N HIS A 12 -5.93 -10.17 -25.69
CA HIS A 12 -5.38 -9.86 -24.38
C HIS A 12 -6.01 -10.88 -23.40
N PRO A 13 -5.21 -11.57 -22.57
CA PRO A 13 -5.81 -12.28 -21.46
C PRO A 13 -6.61 -11.25 -20.64
N PRO A 14 -7.81 -11.61 -20.16
CA PRO A 14 -8.55 -10.76 -19.23
C PRO A 14 -7.65 -10.57 -18.01
N ASN A 15 -7.15 -9.35 -17.83
CA ASN A 15 -6.23 -9.03 -16.75
C ASN A 15 -6.97 -8.70 -15.43
N ASP A 16 -8.26 -9.04 -15.36
CA ASP A 16 -9.17 -8.78 -14.24
C ASP A 16 -9.58 -10.07 -13.49
N ASP A 17 -9.18 -11.26 -13.97
CA ASP A 17 -9.73 -12.55 -13.50
C ASP A 17 -8.83 -13.33 -12.52
N LEU A 18 -7.74 -12.74 -12.03
CA LEU A 18 -6.99 -13.38 -10.94
C LEU A 18 -7.66 -13.02 -9.61
N PRO A 19 -8.31 -13.99 -8.92
CA PRO A 19 -8.95 -13.71 -7.65
C PRO A 19 -7.89 -13.29 -6.65
N TRP A 20 -8.04 -12.08 -6.18
CA TRP A 20 -7.20 -11.52 -5.14
C TRP A 20 -7.47 -12.18 -3.82
N ASP A 21 -6.41 -12.59 -3.15
CA ASP A 21 -6.52 -13.02 -1.77
C ASP A 21 -6.51 -11.79 -0.87
N LEU A 22 -7.69 -11.18 -0.75
CA LEU A 22 -7.91 -10.02 0.12
C LEU A 22 -8.07 -10.43 1.60
N SER A 23 -8.08 -11.73 1.91
CA SER A 23 -8.23 -12.21 3.29
C SER A 23 -7.05 -11.85 4.19
N ARG A 24 -5.92 -11.49 3.59
CA ARG A 24 -4.68 -11.10 4.28
C ARG A 24 -4.48 -9.59 4.36
N LEU A 25 -5.44 -8.80 3.89
CA LEU A 25 -5.35 -7.35 4.02
C LEU A 25 -5.48 -6.94 5.48
N PRO A 26 -4.70 -5.95 5.93
CA PRO A 26 -4.82 -5.41 7.29
C PRO A 26 -6.13 -4.61 7.47
N LEU A 27 -6.77 -4.18 6.37
CA LEU A 27 -8.04 -3.45 6.38
C LEU A 27 -9.10 -4.06 5.45
N PRO A 28 -10.39 -4.05 5.85
CA PRO A 28 -11.51 -4.28 4.94
C PRO A 28 -11.54 -3.28 3.77
N ALA A 29 -12.07 -3.69 2.62
CA ALA A 29 -12.05 -2.90 1.39
C ALA A 29 -12.84 -1.57 1.47
N ASP A 30 -13.82 -1.49 2.38
CA ASP A 30 -14.63 -0.30 2.65
C ASP A 30 -13.99 0.67 3.65
N GLN A 31 -12.86 0.29 4.27
CA GLN A 31 -12.15 1.10 5.25
C GLN A 31 -10.90 1.74 4.66
N SER A 32 -10.55 2.90 5.21
CA SER A 32 -9.41 3.71 4.78
C SER A 32 -8.27 3.75 5.81
N ALA A 33 -8.59 3.66 7.09
CA ALA A 33 -7.62 3.57 8.17
C ALA A 33 -8.20 2.82 9.38
N THR A 34 -7.32 2.28 10.23
CA THR A 34 -7.69 1.83 11.59
C THR A 34 -7.77 3.02 12.55
N ASP A 35 -8.48 2.85 13.67
CA ASP A 35 -8.51 3.86 14.74
C ASP A 35 -7.09 4.12 15.29
N ALA A 36 -6.28 3.07 15.45
CA ALA A 36 -4.90 3.19 15.93
C ALA A 36 -4.01 4.00 14.96
N ALA A 37 -4.18 3.84 13.66
CA ALA A 37 -3.47 4.66 12.67
C ALA A 37 -3.89 6.12 12.72
N VAL A 38 -5.17 6.40 13.01
CA VAL A 38 -5.66 7.77 13.21
C VAL A 38 -5.05 8.38 14.48
N ASP A 39 -5.00 7.63 15.58
CA ASP A 39 -4.38 8.08 16.84
C ASP A 39 -2.89 8.42 16.65
N VAL A 40 -2.13 7.58 15.94
CA VAL A 40 -0.73 7.84 15.58
C VAL A 40 -0.57 9.13 14.77
N LEU A 41 -1.50 9.40 13.84
CA LEU A 41 -1.48 10.63 13.05
C LEU A 41 -1.83 11.87 13.88
N GLU A 42 -2.71 11.75 14.88
CA GLU A 42 -3.05 12.84 15.82
C GLU A 42 -1.86 13.14 16.76
N ASP A 43 -1.20 12.12 17.29
CA ASP A 43 0.00 12.26 18.13
C ASP A 43 1.17 12.93 17.38
N ALA A 44 1.19 12.79 16.05
CA ALA A 44 2.11 13.48 15.16
C ALA A 44 1.77 14.97 14.93
N GLN A 45 0.88 15.58 15.73
CA GLN A 45 0.52 17.01 15.75
C GLN A 45 0.14 17.55 14.35
N PRO A 46 -0.98 17.08 13.76
CA PRO A 46 -1.41 17.48 12.43
C PRO A 46 -1.69 18.99 12.31
N GLU A 47 -2.04 19.66 13.41
CA GLU A 47 -2.27 21.11 13.47
C GLU A 47 -1.02 21.93 13.14
N THR A 48 0.17 21.38 13.42
CA THR A 48 1.46 22.01 13.07
C THR A 48 2.10 21.41 11.82
N ARG A 49 1.66 20.21 11.40
CA ARG A 49 2.22 19.46 10.26
C ARG A 49 1.19 19.26 9.14
N ALA A 50 1.22 20.14 8.15
CA ALA A 50 0.27 20.13 7.03
C ALA A 50 0.26 18.85 6.17
N THR A 51 1.33 18.05 6.16
CA THR A 51 1.37 16.75 5.45
C THR A 51 0.64 15.67 6.24
N VAL A 52 0.86 15.60 7.56
CA VAL A 52 0.17 14.69 8.48
C VAL A 52 -1.33 14.97 8.47
N ARG A 53 -1.72 16.25 8.58
CA ARG A 53 -3.13 16.67 8.48
C ARG A 53 -3.79 16.22 7.19
N ARG A 54 -3.16 16.44 6.04
CA ARG A 54 -3.74 16.03 4.73
C ARG A 54 -3.91 14.53 4.60
N VAL A 55 -3.00 13.73 5.16
CA VAL A 55 -3.13 12.27 5.20
C VAL A 55 -4.28 11.88 6.12
N ARG A 56 -4.31 12.41 7.35
CA ARG A 56 -5.36 12.16 8.34
C ARG A 56 -6.75 12.51 7.82
N ASP A 57 -6.95 13.72 7.31
CA ASP A 57 -8.25 14.21 6.80
C ASP A 57 -8.78 13.30 5.67
N ALA A 58 -7.90 12.91 4.75
CA ALA A 58 -8.25 12.01 3.65
C ALA A 58 -8.66 10.60 4.14
N LEU A 59 -8.05 10.12 5.22
CA LEU A 59 -8.35 8.80 5.79
C LEU A 59 -9.64 8.79 6.58
N VAL A 60 -10.01 9.89 7.25
CA VAL A 60 -11.28 9.99 7.99
C VAL A 60 -12.47 10.44 7.13
N GLY A 61 -12.26 10.55 5.81
CA GLY A 61 -13.32 10.93 4.85
C GLY A 61 -13.74 12.40 4.92
N GLU A 62 -12.97 13.23 5.63
CA GLU A 62 -13.11 14.69 5.55
C GLU A 62 -12.58 15.11 4.19
N ILE A 63 -13.42 15.73 3.34
CA ILE A 63 -13.10 16.00 1.94
C ILE A 63 -11.96 17.04 1.86
N PRO A 64 -10.71 16.63 1.58
CA PRO A 64 -9.66 17.59 1.32
C PRO A 64 -9.86 18.06 -0.11
N THR A 65 -9.70 19.36 -0.37
CA THR A 65 -9.78 19.88 -1.76
C THR A 65 -8.71 19.25 -2.66
N ASP A 66 -7.62 18.75 -2.06
CA ASP A 66 -6.54 18.02 -2.70
C ASP A 66 -6.25 16.71 -1.97
N ALA A 67 -6.41 15.56 -2.64
CA ALA A 67 -5.99 14.28 -2.09
C ALA A 67 -4.49 14.28 -1.73
N PRO A 68 -4.07 13.62 -0.64
CA PRO A 68 -2.67 13.57 -0.24
C PRO A 68 -1.83 12.95 -1.36
N SER A 69 -0.76 13.65 -1.72
CA SER A 69 0.19 13.17 -2.71
C SER A 69 1.05 12.03 -2.13
N PRO A 70 1.71 11.23 -2.98
CA PRO A 70 2.68 10.23 -2.50
C PRO A 70 3.77 10.84 -1.60
N THR A 71 4.11 12.12 -1.80
CA THR A 71 5.09 12.83 -0.95
C THR A 71 4.55 13.11 0.44
N ASP A 72 3.25 13.34 0.58
CA ASP A 72 2.61 13.61 1.87
C ASP A 72 2.62 12.34 2.72
N TRP A 73 2.34 11.20 2.12
CA TRP A 73 2.43 9.87 2.74
C TRP A 73 3.84 9.54 3.23
N ILE A 74 4.85 9.70 2.36
CA ILE A 74 6.26 9.52 2.71
C ILE A 74 6.64 10.36 3.94
N ARG A 75 6.21 11.63 3.98
CA ARG A 75 6.50 12.51 5.12
C ARG A 75 5.70 12.15 6.37
N ALA A 76 4.45 11.72 6.22
CA ALA A 76 3.62 11.30 7.35
C ALA A 76 4.28 10.12 8.09
N MET A 77 4.71 9.08 7.37
CA MET A 77 5.40 7.93 7.98
C MET A 77 6.70 8.32 8.72
N GLN A 78 7.44 9.31 8.21
CA GLN A 78 8.61 9.86 8.89
C GLN A 78 8.25 10.63 10.15
N HIS A 79 7.12 11.35 10.15
CA HIS A 79 6.68 12.15 11.29
C HIS A 79 6.03 11.33 12.41
N THR A 80 5.68 10.08 12.13
CA THR A 80 5.13 9.12 13.08
C THR A 80 6.20 8.14 13.60
N ASP A 81 7.49 8.44 13.39
CA ASP A 81 8.62 7.60 13.82
C ASP A 81 8.46 6.11 13.43
N GLY A 82 7.95 5.85 12.22
CA GLY A 82 7.77 4.49 11.71
C GLY A 82 6.52 3.74 12.19
N GLN A 83 5.72 4.32 13.08
CA GLN A 83 4.51 3.68 13.59
C GLN A 83 3.39 3.57 12.55
N LEU A 84 3.38 4.44 11.53
CA LEU A 84 2.41 4.43 10.45
C LEU A 84 2.90 3.59 9.28
N VAL A 85 2.05 2.68 8.81
CA VAL A 85 2.27 1.87 7.61
C VAL A 85 1.23 2.25 6.56
N ALA A 86 1.70 2.59 5.36
CA ALA A 86 0.87 2.86 4.21
C ALA A 86 0.60 1.58 3.42
N VAL A 87 -0.66 1.31 3.11
CA VAL A 87 -1.12 0.12 2.38
C VAL A 87 -1.64 0.53 1.02
N THR A 88 -1.14 -0.10 -0.04
CA THR A 88 -1.55 0.14 -1.43
C THR A 88 -1.78 -1.17 -2.17
N TRP A 89 -2.58 -1.15 -3.24
CA TRP A 89 -2.82 -2.33 -4.09
C TRP A 89 -2.91 -1.96 -5.56
N SER A 90 -2.65 -2.95 -6.41
CA SER A 90 -2.68 -2.85 -7.88
C SER A 90 -3.45 -4.03 -8.48
N SER A 91 -3.22 -4.38 -9.75
CA SER A 91 -3.63 -5.67 -10.35
C SER A 91 -2.57 -6.78 -10.20
N ALA A 92 -1.40 -6.48 -9.63
CA ALA A 92 -0.31 -7.44 -9.40
C ALA A 92 -0.15 -7.91 -7.94
N GLY A 93 -0.45 -7.06 -6.98
CA GLY A 93 -0.31 -7.34 -5.54
C GLY A 93 -0.64 -6.16 -4.64
N PHE A 94 -0.66 -6.39 -3.32
CA PHE A 94 -0.70 -5.31 -2.34
C PHE A 94 0.67 -5.13 -1.70
N ASN A 95 0.96 -3.91 -1.27
CA ASN A 95 2.19 -3.58 -0.57
C ASN A 95 1.86 -2.83 0.72
N GLU A 96 2.62 -3.17 1.75
CA GLU A 96 2.74 -2.43 3.00
C GLU A 96 4.09 -1.69 2.97
N ILE A 97 4.03 -0.39 3.22
CA ILE A 97 5.18 0.50 3.14
C ILE A 97 5.33 1.13 4.52
N GLY A 98 6.44 0.86 5.18
CA GLY A 98 6.80 1.42 6.48
C GLY A 98 8.06 2.28 6.40
N TYR A 99 8.31 3.02 7.47
CA TYR A 99 9.56 3.74 7.69
C TYR A 99 10.27 3.14 8.89
N ASP A 100 11.51 2.71 8.71
CA ASP A 100 12.40 2.31 9.79
C ASP A 100 13.13 3.57 10.28
N ALA A 101 12.76 4.04 11.47
CA ALA A 101 13.31 5.24 12.05
C ALA A 101 14.76 5.07 12.55
N ASP A 102 15.13 3.86 12.97
CA ASP A 102 16.48 3.56 13.48
C ASP A 102 17.51 3.57 12.36
N GLU A 103 17.13 3.05 11.20
CA GLU A 103 18.00 2.96 10.01
C GLU A 103 17.72 4.04 8.96
N GLU A 104 16.82 4.97 9.27
CA GLU A 104 16.36 6.08 8.42
C GLU A 104 15.97 5.67 6.98
N ARG A 105 15.33 4.50 6.82
CA ARG A 105 15.05 3.90 5.50
C ARG A 105 13.60 3.43 5.37
N TYR A 106 13.15 3.22 4.13
CA TYR A 106 11.84 2.65 3.88
C TYR A 106 11.94 1.13 3.75
N VAL A 107 10.91 0.44 4.22
CA VAL A 107 10.75 -0.99 4.01
C VAL A 107 9.45 -1.20 3.25
N VAL A 108 9.52 -2.01 2.20
CA VAL A 108 8.36 -2.41 1.41
C VAL A 108 8.21 -3.91 1.57
N ALA A 109 7.06 -4.32 2.07
CA ALA A 109 6.66 -5.71 2.04
C ALA A 109 5.45 -5.88 1.12
N GLY A 110 5.49 -6.89 0.26
CA GLY A 110 4.47 -7.08 -0.76
C GLY A 110 3.97 -8.51 -0.83
N TYR A 111 2.71 -8.65 -1.20
CA TYR A 111 2.06 -9.93 -1.48
C TYR A 111 1.59 -9.97 -2.94
N SER A 112 2.08 -10.97 -3.68
CA SER A 112 1.81 -11.17 -5.10
C SER A 112 0.96 -12.44 -5.33
N ALA A 113 -0.28 -12.25 -5.77
CA ALA A 113 -1.15 -13.37 -6.16
C ALA A 113 -0.59 -14.09 -7.41
N LEU A 114 0.17 -13.38 -8.24
CA LEU A 114 0.82 -13.95 -9.42
C LEU A 114 1.92 -14.95 -9.03
N ASP A 115 2.72 -14.62 -8.02
CA ASP A 115 3.80 -15.50 -7.55
C ASP A 115 3.25 -16.77 -6.90
N ARG A 116 2.12 -16.67 -6.19
CA ARG A 116 1.38 -17.84 -5.70
C ARG A 116 0.98 -18.79 -6.83
N LEU A 117 0.44 -18.26 -7.93
CA LEU A 117 0.05 -19.08 -9.10
C LEU A 117 1.25 -19.74 -9.78
N GLN A 118 2.43 -19.11 -9.69
CA GLN A 118 3.69 -19.66 -10.18
C GLN A 118 4.37 -20.62 -9.18
N GLY A 119 3.77 -20.86 -8.01
CA GLY A 119 4.31 -21.76 -6.99
C GLY A 119 5.53 -21.21 -6.24
N LYS A 120 5.68 -19.88 -6.18
CA LYS A 120 6.74 -19.19 -5.41
C LYS A 120 6.19 -18.68 -4.09
N ASP A 121 7.09 -18.30 -3.18
CA ASP A 121 6.72 -17.50 -2.00
C ASP A 121 6.13 -16.18 -2.51
N PRO A 122 4.83 -15.91 -2.26
CA PRO A 122 4.20 -14.70 -2.75
C PRO A 122 4.60 -13.46 -1.96
N HIS A 123 5.33 -13.63 -0.85
CA HIS A 123 5.78 -12.54 0.00
C HIS A 123 7.21 -12.12 -0.34
N PHE A 124 7.45 -10.82 -0.26
CA PHE A 124 8.80 -10.27 -0.17
C PHE A 124 8.79 -9.13 0.85
N ALA A 125 9.95 -8.88 1.46
CA ALA A 125 10.21 -7.71 2.28
C ALA A 125 11.60 -7.20 1.94
N GLU A 126 11.71 -5.94 1.53
CA GLU A 126 12.98 -5.34 1.12
C GLU A 126 13.10 -3.89 1.56
N THR A 127 14.34 -3.47 1.79
CA THR A 127 14.64 -2.05 1.95
C THR A 127 14.47 -1.33 0.63
N ALA A 128 13.74 -0.22 0.65
CA ALA A 128 13.50 0.62 -0.50
C ALA A 128 14.12 2.02 -0.33
N THR A 129 14.52 2.61 -1.45
CA THR A 129 14.82 4.04 -1.48
C THR A 129 13.54 4.85 -1.34
N ARG A 130 13.66 6.10 -0.89
CA ARG A 130 12.53 7.04 -0.85
C ARG A 130 11.78 7.13 -2.18
N SER A 131 12.50 7.16 -3.29
CA SER A 131 11.89 7.24 -4.63
C SER A 131 11.12 5.96 -4.97
N ALA A 132 11.69 4.78 -4.68
CA ALA A 132 11.01 3.51 -4.90
C ALA A 132 9.74 3.37 -4.05
N ALA A 133 9.81 3.72 -2.75
CA ALA A 133 8.63 3.73 -1.88
C ALA A 133 7.56 4.71 -2.38
N LYS A 134 7.96 5.90 -2.84
CA LYS A 134 7.06 6.90 -3.42
C LYS A 134 6.36 6.40 -4.69
N ASP A 135 7.08 5.71 -5.57
CA ASP A 135 6.51 5.19 -6.83
C ASP A 135 5.45 4.11 -6.59
N LEU A 136 5.56 3.38 -5.46
CA LEU A 136 4.57 2.39 -5.02
C LEU A 136 3.37 3.00 -4.31
N LEU A 137 3.49 4.22 -3.76
CA LEU A 137 2.37 4.99 -3.19
C LEU A 137 1.48 5.60 -4.30
N HIS A 138 1.10 4.81 -5.29
CA HIS A 138 0.14 5.20 -6.31
C HIS A 138 -1.31 4.91 -5.86
N GLY A 139 -2.28 5.69 -6.34
CA GLY A 139 -3.70 5.50 -6.01
C GLY A 139 -4.14 6.24 -4.75
N SER A 140 -5.01 5.62 -3.96
CA SER A 140 -5.49 6.16 -2.67
C SER A 140 -5.06 5.21 -1.55
N PRO A 141 -3.85 5.38 -1.00
CA PRO A 141 -3.33 4.49 0.04
C PRO A 141 -4.23 4.50 1.28
N ARG A 142 -4.16 3.40 2.02
CA ARG A 142 -4.79 3.22 3.33
C ARG A 142 -3.72 3.22 4.42
N ALA A 143 -4.11 3.32 5.68
CA ALA A 143 -3.18 3.37 6.79
C ALA A 143 -3.51 2.37 7.90
N VAL A 144 -2.49 1.66 8.36
CA VAL A 144 -2.52 0.86 9.60
C VAL A 144 -1.30 1.20 10.45
N THR A 145 -1.24 0.69 11.66
CA THR A 145 -0.02 0.75 12.47
C THR A 145 0.96 -0.38 12.14
N ILE A 146 2.23 -0.25 12.53
CA ILE A 146 3.23 -1.32 12.33
C ILE A 146 2.81 -2.65 13.00
N ASP A 147 2.22 -2.59 14.20
CA ASP A 147 1.70 -3.76 14.94
C ASP A 147 0.50 -4.42 14.24
N GLU A 148 -0.19 -3.69 13.36
CA GLU A 148 -1.33 -4.16 12.57
C GLU A 148 -0.93 -4.59 11.15
N ALA A 149 0.33 -4.37 10.76
CA ALA A 149 0.83 -4.69 9.44
C ALA A 149 1.03 -6.21 9.30
N THR A 150 0.42 -6.80 8.27
CA THR A 150 0.45 -8.25 8.07
C THR A 150 1.81 -8.73 7.59
N LEU A 151 2.48 -7.97 6.72
CA LEU A 151 3.69 -8.39 6.02
C LEU A 151 4.97 -7.83 6.64
N LEU A 152 4.93 -6.62 7.18
CA LEU A 152 6.13 -5.98 7.76
C LEU A 152 6.52 -6.55 9.13
N ASP A 153 5.55 -6.92 9.97
CA ASP A 153 5.81 -7.45 11.32
C ASP A 153 5.81 -9.00 11.35
N GLY A 154 5.61 -9.65 10.19
CA GLY A 154 5.62 -11.11 10.04
C GLY A 154 4.34 -11.81 10.53
N GLY A 155 3.18 -11.20 10.29
CA GLY A 155 1.88 -11.49 10.91
C GLY A 155 1.59 -12.93 11.35
N GLU A 156 1.48 -13.11 12.67
CA GLU A 156 0.28 -13.53 13.43
C GLU A 156 0.57 -13.18 14.91
N ARG A 157 -0.32 -12.47 15.61
CA ARG A 157 -0.37 -12.50 17.08
C ARG A 157 -1.33 -13.60 17.53
#